data_AF-A0A7G9NWR3-F1
#
_entry.id   AF-A0A7G9NWR3-F1
#
_cell.length_a   1.000
_cell.length_b   1.000
_cell.length_c   1.000
_cell.angle_alpha   90.00
_cell.angle_beta   90.00
_cell.angle_gamma   90.00
#
_symmetry.space_group_name_H-M   'P 1'
#
loop_
_entity.id
_entity.type
_entity.pdbx_description
1 polymer ?
#
loop_
_entity_poly.entity_id
_entity_poly.type
_entity_poly.pdbx_seq_one_letter_code
_entity_poly.pdbx_strand_id
1 'polypeptide(L)'
;MARCAYCGSTIIAGGARAGGLRFCNANCQNKGAMMLAAQELPADLVEDAVLEAHQGDCPKCHGPGPVDVHTSHRIVSVLVATQWSTRTNVCCVSCGRKAKLADVFYCLFLGWWGFPWGLLGTPVQILRNLAGMVSGPNPHEPSVALHNIVSVQMARELWQAEQQAQIQDAPHG
;
A
#
# COMPACT_ATOMS: atom_id res chain seq x y z
N MET A 1 11.28 15.33 -4.12
CA MET A 1 10.68 14.06 -4.61
C MET A 1 9.27 13.94 -4.06
N ALA A 2 8.29 13.53 -4.87
CA ALA A 2 6.93 13.33 -4.38
C ALA A 2 6.77 11.95 -3.71
N ARG A 3 5.95 11.85 -2.66
CA ARG A 3 5.53 10.58 -2.05
C ARG A 3 4.13 10.19 -2.54
N CYS A 4 3.88 8.89 -2.63
CA CYS A 4 2.56 8.35 -2.92
C CYS A 4 1.62 8.65 -1.75
N ALA A 5 0.48 9.29 -2.01
CA ALA A 5 -0.51 9.63 -0.99
C ALA A 5 -1.10 8.38 -0.30
N TYR A 6 -1.16 7.25 -1.00
CA TYR A 6 -1.70 6.01 -0.42
C TYR A 6 -0.65 5.17 0.31
N CYS A 7 0.44 4.80 -0.36
CA CYS A 7 1.41 3.84 0.18
C CYS A 7 2.72 4.45 0.69
N GLY A 8 2.85 5.78 0.69
CA GLY A 8 4.03 6.50 1.19
C GLY A 8 5.30 6.36 0.35
N SER A 9 5.31 5.50 -0.69
CA SER A 9 6.51 5.24 -1.49
C SER A 9 6.98 6.45 -2.29
N THR A 10 8.30 6.57 -2.46
CA THR A 10 8.91 7.64 -3.27
C THR A 10 8.58 7.44 -4.75
N ILE A 11 8.01 8.47 -5.37
CA ILE A 11 7.69 8.51 -6.80
C ILE A 11 8.94 9.03 -7.54
N ILE A 12 9.57 8.14 -8.30
CA ILE A 12 10.84 8.42 -9.01
C ILE A 12 10.58 8.91 -10.44
N ALA A 13 9.61 8.32 -11.13
CA ALA A 13 9.16 8.76 -12.45
C ALA A 13 7.70 8.35 -12.69
N GLY A 14 6.95 9.17 -13.42
CA GLY A 14 5.52 8.94 -13.70
C GLY A 14 4.63 9.10 -12.45
N GLY A 15 3.55 8.32 -12.43
CA GLY A 15 2.57 8.29 -11.34
C GLY A 15 1.19 8.84 -11.75
N ALA A 16 0.16 8.28 -11.16
CA ALA A 16 -1.22 8.71 -11.37
C ALA A 16 -1.55 9.91 -10.47
N ARG A 17 -2.52 10.73 -10.89
CA ARG A 17 -3.00 11.90 -10.16
C ARG A 17 -4.51 11.85 -10.02
N ALA A 18 -5.02 12.17 -8.84
CA ALA A 18 -6.44 12.41 -8.61
C ALA A 18 -6.57 13.63 -7.70
N GLY A 19 -7.24 14.68 -8.19
CA GLY A 19 -7.25 15.98 -7.52
C GLY A 19 -5.82 16.52 -7.29
N GLY A 20 -5.52 16.92 -6.05
CA GLY A 20 -4.19 17.36 -5.62
C GLY A 20 -3.22 16.26 -5.21
N LEU A 21 -3.64 14.99 -5.20
CA LEU A 21 -2.86 13.86 -4.69
C LEU A 21 -2.07 13.15 -5.81
N ARG A 22 -0.90 12.60 -5.44
CA ARG A 22 -0.04 11.82 -6.35
C ARG A 22 0.06 10.37 -5.88
N PHE A 23 -0.02 9.45 -6.82
CA PHE A 23 0.06 8.01 -6.56
C PHE A 23 1.18 7.38 -7.40
N CYS A 24 1.88 6.39 -6.85
CA CYS A 24 2.98 5.74 -7.57
C CYS A 24 2.50 4.92 -8.79
N ASN A 25 1.23 4.51 -8.83
CA ASN A 25 0.60 3.80 -9.95
C ASN A 25 -0.94 3.85 -9.83
N ALA A 26 -1.64 3.35 -10.85
CA ALA A 26 -3.11 3.29 -10.90
C ALA A 26 -3.73 2.41 -9.79
N ASN A 27 -3.05 1.37 -9.33
CA ASN A 27 -3.56 0.54 -8.22
C ASN A 27 -3.65 1.35 -6.91
N CYS A 28 -2.60 2.13 -6.62
CA CYS A 28 -2.61 3.03 -5.46
C CYS A 28 -3.62 4.17 -5.60
N GLN A 29 -3.83 4.69 -6.81
CA GLN A 29 -4.88 5.66 -7.07
C GLN A 29 -6.28 5.09 -6.78
N ASN A 30 -6.58 3.90 -7.30
CA ASN A 30 -7.88 3.27 -7.08
C ASN A 30 -8.13 2.94 -5.61
N LYS A 31 -7.10 2.44 -4.91
CA LYS A 31 -7.20 2.15 -3.48
C LYS A 31 -7.31 3.42 -2.62
N GLY A 32 -6.64 4.49 -3.02
CA GLY A 32 -6.68 5.80 -2.37
C GLY A 32 -7.72 6.76 -2.94
N ALA A 33 -8.74 6.27 -3.65
CA ALA A 33 -9.77 7.13 -4.25
C ALA A 33 -10.53 7.96 -3.20
N MET A 34 -10.75 7.40 -2.01
CA MET A 34 -11.41 8.07 -0.88
C MET A 34 -10.45 8.93 -0.03
N MET A 35 -9.22 9.17 -0.49
CA MET A 35 -8.23 9.90 0.31
C MET A 35 -8.56 11.40 0.47
N LEU A 36 -9.43 11.95 -0.39
CA LEU A 36 -9.95 13.31 -0.20
C LEU A 36 -10.99 13.34 0.92
N ALA A 37 -11.97 12.42 0.91
CA ALA A 37 -12.96 12.30 1.98
C ALA A 37 -12.32 12.00 3.34
N ALA A 38 -11.27 11.18 3.35
CA ALA A 38 -10.53 10.86 4.56
C ALA A 38 -9.80 12.06 5.19
N GLN A 39 -9.57 13.17 4.48
CA GLN A 39 -9.00 14.40 5.06
C GLN A 39 -10.03 15.19 5.90
N GLU A 40 -11.32 14.87 5.77
CA GLU A 40 -12.39 15.51 6.54
C GLU A 40 -12.61 14.82 7.90
N LEU A 41 -11.96 13.68 8.15
CA LEU A 41 -12.06 12.96 9.42
C LEU A 41 -11.39 13.74 10.56
N PRO A 42 -11.98 13.71 11.78
CA PRO A 42 -11.33 14.24 12.98
C PRO A 42 -10.00 13.52 13.23
N ALA A 43 -8.93 14.29 13.44
CA ALA A 43 -7.57 13.74 13.56
C ALA A 43 -7.40 12.84 14.79
N ASP A 44 -8.05 13.18 15.90
CA ASP A 44 -8.06 12.40 17.14
C ASP A 44 -8.64 11.00 16.93
N LEU A 45 -9.78 10.88 16.26
CA LEU A 45 -10.41 9.59 15.95
C LEU A 45 -9.54 8.71 15.05
N VAL A 46 -8.86 9.34 14.07
CA VAL A 46 -7.97 8.61 13.17
C VAL A 46 -6.74 8.11 13.92
N GLU A 47 -6.12 8.94 14.76
CA GLU A 47 -4.94 8.55 15.53
C GLU A 47 -5.24 7.37 16.48
N ASP A 48 -6.38 7.41 17.18
CA ASP A 48 -6.79 6.29 18.05
C ASP A 48 -6.97 4.99 17.24
N ALA A 49 -7.67 5.06 16.10
CA ALA A 49 -7.87 3.91 15.22
C ALA A 49 -6.56 3.39 14.61
N VAL A 50 -5.60 4.30 14.31
CA VAL A 50 -4.28 3.94 13.80
C VAL A 50 -3.46 3.23 14.86
N LEU A 51 -3.47 3.71 16.10
CA LEU A 51 -2.78 3.08 17.22
C LEU A 51 -3.37 1.70 17.53
N GLU A 52 -4.70 1.58 17.54
CA GLU A 52 -5.39 0.30 17.71
C GLU A 52 -5.01 -0.68 16.61
N ALA A 53 -5.06 -0.26 15.34
CA ALA A 53 -4.66 -1.10 14.21
C ALA A 53 -3.17 -1.49 14.26
N HIS A 54 -2.30 -0.58 14.73
CA HIS A 54 -0.87 -0.83 14.85
C HIS A 54 -0.55 -1.87 15.93
N GLN A 55 -1.25 -1.82 17.06
CA GLN A 55 -1.02 -2.71 18.20
C GLN A 55 -1.79 -4.04 18.08
N GLY A 56 -2.79 -4.10 17.21
CA GLY A 56 -3.62 -5.27 17.00
C GLY A 56 -2.92 -6.47 16.35
N ASP A 57 -3.69 -7.54 16.16
CA ASP A 57 -3.19 -8.77 15.55
C ASP A 57 -2.94 -8.62 14.05
N CYS A 58 -1.89 -9.28 13.58
CA CYS A 58 -1.55 -9.29 12.17
C CYS A 58 -2.66 -9.98 11.34
N PRO A 59 -3.27 -9.31 10.34
CA PRO A 59 -4.37 -9.89 9.56
C PRO A 59 -3.94 -11.05 8.65
N LYS A 60 -2.63 -11.31 8.51
CA LYS A 60 -2.10 -12.41 7.70
C LYS A 60 -1.76 -13.67 8.49
N CYS A 61 -1.34 -13.51 9.74
CA CYS A 61 -0.87 -14.65 10.55
C CYS A 61 -1.53 -14.73 11.91
N HIS A 62 -2.41 -13.79 12.25
CA HIS A 62 -3.10 -13.68 13.55
C HIS A 62 -2.14 -13.72 14.75
N GLY A 63 -0.89 -13.28 14.53
CA GLY A 63 0.10 -13.15 15.58
C GLY A 63 0.12 -11.73 16.13
N PRO A 64 0.74 -11.51 17.30
CA PRO A 64 0.78 -10.20 17.93
C PRO A 64 1.48 -9.17 17.05
N GLY A 65 1.02 -7.92 17.15
CA GLY A 65 1.63 -6.76 16.52
C GLY A 65 3.08 -6.50 16.95
N PRO A 66 3.71 -5.44 16.44
CA PRO A 66 3.06 -4.34 15.73
C PRO A 66 2.80 -4.62 14.25
N VAL A 67 1.68 -4.12 13.75
CA VAL A 67 1.26 -4.14 12.35
C VAL A 67 1.57 -2.82 11.68
N ASP A 68 2.18 -2.85 10.51
CA ASP A 68 2.44 -1.64 9.73
C ASP A 68 2.39 -1.94 8.23
N VAL A 69 2.61 -0.90 7.43
CA VAL A 69 2.61 -0.96 5.98
C VAL A 69 3.96 -1.42 5.46
N HIS A 70 3.94 -2.56 4.79
CA HIS A 70 5.08 -3.12 4.10
C HIS A 70 4.83 -3.16 2.59
N THR A 71 5.64 -2.41 1.86
CA THR A 71 5.65 -2.43 0.39
C THR A 71 6.64 -3.44 -0.15
N SER A 72 6.25 -4.14 -1.20
CA SER A 72 7.12 -5.00 -2.00
C SER A 72 6.95 -4.68 -3.49
N HIS A 73 8.02 -4.89 -4.26
CA HIS A 73 8.10 -4.48 -5.65
C HIS A 73 8.27 -5.70 -6.56
N ARG A 74 7.50 -5.75 -7.65
CA ARG A 74 7.58 -6.79 -8.66
C ARG A 74 7.91 -6.20 -10.02
N ILE A 75 8.65 -6.98 -10.80
CA ILE A 75 8.84 -6.78 -12.22
C ILE A 75 8.62 -8.12 -12.92
N VAL A 76 7.86 -8.07 -14.00
CA VAL A 76 7.76 -9.16 -14.98
C VAL A 76 8.26 -8.59 -16.29
N SER A 77 9.13 -9.29 -16.97
CA SER A 77 9.57 -8.92 -18.31
C SER A 77 9.52 -10.15 -19.18
N VAL A 78 8.75 -10.09 -20.27
CA VAL A 78 8.61 -11.15 -21.27
C VAL A 78 8.79 -10.54 -22.65
N LEU A 79 9.86 -10.93 -23.35
CA LEU A 79 10.24 -10.46 -24.67
C LEU A 79 10.34 -8.92 -24.75
N VAL A 80 9.28 -8.26 -25.21
CA VAL A 80 9.21 -6.80 -25.40
C VAL A 80 8.31 -6.10 -24.38
N ALA A 81 7.58 -6.85 -23.54
CA ALA A 81 6.67 -6.28 -22.54
C ALA A 81 7.30 -6.38 -21.15
N THR A 82 7.41 -5.23 -20.48
CA THR A 82 7.84 -5.16 -19.08
C THR A 82 6.75 -4.49 -18.26
N GLN A 83 6.31 -5.18 -17.21
CA GLN A 83 5.32 -4.66 -16.28
C GLN A 83 5.94 -4.50 -14.89
N TRP A 84 5.75 -3.33 -14.30
CA TRP A 84 6.11 -3.04 -12.93
C TRP A 84 4.88 -3.01 -12.04
N SER A 85 4.99 -3.59 -10.85
CA SER A 85 3.92 -3.58 -9.86
C SER A 85 4.50 -3.32 -8.47
N THR A 86 3.75 -2.59 -7.66
CA THR A 86 4.06 -2.40 -6.24
C THR A 86 2.88 -2.91 -5.43
N ARG A 87 3.15 -3.78 -4.46
CA ARG A 87 2.16 -4.34 -3.55
C ARG A 87 2.32 -3.71 -2.18
N THR A 88 1.22 -3.27 -1.62
CA THR A 88 1.13 -2.71 -0.27
C THR A 88 0.45 -3.73 0.61
N ASN A 89 1.07 -4.09 1.73
CA ASN A 89 0.57 -5.07 2.69
C ASN A 89 0.51 -4.41 4.07
N VAL A 90 -0.65 -4.45 4.73
CA VAL A 90 -0.78 -4.11 6.14
C VAL A 90 -0.59 -5.40 6.94
N CYS A 91 0.56 -5.57 7.59
CA CYS A 91 0.86 -6.78 8.35
C CYS A 91 2.04 -6.58 9.32
N CYS A 92 2.33 -7.56 10.15
CA CYS A 92 3.53 -7.52 11.00
C CYS A 92 4.83 -7.63 10.18
N VAL A 93 5.95 -7.31 10.84
CA VAL A 93 7.30 -7.28 10.25
C VAL A 93 7.69 -8.61 9.60
N SER A 94 7.43 -9.74 10.26
CA SER A 94 7.81 -11.06 9.75
C SER A 94 7.04 -11.40 8.46
N CYS A 95 5.73 -11.09 8.41
CA CYS A 95 4.90 -11.23 7.22
C CYS A 95 5.34 -10.28 6.10
N GLY A 96 5.71 -9.04 6.45
CA GLY A 96 6.26 -8.06 5.51
C GLY A 96 7.56 -8.53 4.86
N ARG A 97 8.48 -9.10 5.65
CA ARG A 97 9.75 -9.68 5.16
C ARG A 97 9.50 -10.89 4.25
N LYS A 98 8.59 -11.79 4.62
CA LYS A 98 8.18 -12.92 3.77
C LYS A 98 7.64 -12.46 2.42
N ALA A 99 6.80 -11.42 2.40
CA ALA A 99 6.26 -10.85 1.16
C ALA A 99 7.36 -10.25 0.26
N LYS A 100 8.30 -9.50 0.84
CA LYS A 100 9.47 -8.95 0.12
C LYS A 100 10.34 -10.08 -0.45
N LEU A 101 10.60 -11.13 0.32
CA LEU A 101 11.38 -12.28 -0.12
C LEU A 101 10.70 -13.03 -1.28
N ALA A 102 9.39 -13.27 -1.16
CA ALA A 102 8.61 -13.87 -2.25
C ALA A 102 8.69 -13.02 -3.53
N ASP A 103 8.65 -11.69 -3.40
CA ASP A 103 8.75 -10.78 -4.54
C ASP A 103 10.17 -10.70 -5.12
N VAL A 104 11.23 -10.88 -4.30
CA VAL A 104 12.60 -11.07 -4.79
C VAL A 104 12.68 -12.30 -5.68
N PHE A 105 12.19 -13.45 -5.21
CA PHE A 105 12.16 -14.67 -6.03
C PHE A 105 11.33 -14.48 -7.30
N TYR A 106 10.18 -13.82 -7.19
CA TYR A 106 9.35 -13.50 -8.34
C TYR A 106 10.11 -12.69 -9.40
N CYS A 107 10.81 -11.63 -8.99
CA CYS A 107 11.65 -10.83 -9.89
C CYS A 107 12.80 -11.66 -10.46
N LEU A 108 13.45 -12.48 -9.64
CA LEU A 108 14.58 -13.32 -10.05
C LEU A 108 14.20 -14.39 -11.08
N PHE A 109 12.96 -14.88 -11.11
CA PHE A 109 12.56 -15.88 -12.09
C PHE A 109 11.82 -15.29 -13.29
N LEU A 110 11.12 -14.17 -13.14
CA LEU A 110 10.23 -13.63 -14.17
C LEU A 110 10.66 -12.26 -14.72
N GLY A 111 11.68 -11.63 -14.15
CA GLY A 111 12.11 -10.28 -14.54
C GLY A 111 13.10 -10.21 -15.71
N TRP A 112 13.76 -11.33 -16.07
CA TRP A 112 14.90 -11.31 -16.99
C TRP A 112 14.57 -11.54 -18.46
N TRP A 113 13.34 -11.95 -18.78
CA TRP A 113 13.03 -12.44 -20.12
C TRP A 113 12.77 -11.36 -21.16
N GLY A 114 13.04 -10.08 -20.88
CA GLY A 114 12.91 -9.00 -21.87
C GLY A 114 14.08 -8.04 -21.89
N PHE A 115 14.39 -7.55 -23.09
CA PHE A 115 15.53 -6.69 -23.37
C PHE A 115 15.08 -5.30 -23.87
N PRO A 116 15.69 -4.18 -23.41
CA PRO A 116 16.73 -4.08 -22.38
C PRO A 116 16.16 -3.98 -20.94
N TRP A 117 14.86 -3.69 -20.80
CA TRP A 117 14.27 -3.23 -19.54
C TRP A 117 14.23 -4.28 -18.42
N GLY A 118 14.13 -5.56 -18.76
CA GLY A 118 14.14 -6.64 -17.77
C GLY A 118 15.50 -6.81 -17.10
N LEU A 119 16.59 -6.75 -17.88
CA LEU A 119 17.96 -6.91 -17.39
C LEU A 119 18.40 -5.77 -16.46
N LEU A 120 17.95 -4.53 -16.73
CA LEU A 120 18.27 -3.36 -15.90
C LEU A 120 17.28 -3.17 -14.75
N GLY A 121 15.99 -3.39 -14.98
CA GLY A 121 14.94 -3.16 -13.98
C GLY A 121 14.92 -4.22 -12.88
N THR A 122 15.27 -5.47 -13.19
CA THR A 122 15.23 -6.58 -12.23
C THR A 122 16.22 -6.42 -11.08
N PRO A 123 17.51 -6.11 -11.32
CA PRO A 123 18.45 -5.83 -10.23
C PRO A 123 17.96 -4.70 -9.31
N VAL A 124 17.42 -3.62 -9.87
CA VAL A 124 16.91 -2.47 -9.09
C VAL A 124 15.76 -2.91 -8.16
N GLN A 125 14.81 -3.70 -8.65
CA GLN A 125 13.67 -4.14 -7.84
C GLN A 125 14.07 -5.16 -6.78
N ILE A 126 15.02 -6.05 -7.09
CA ILE A 126 15.61 -6.96 -6.10
C ILE A 126 16.27 -6.17 -4.98
N LEU A 127 17.14 -5.20 -5.31
CA LEU A 127 17.82 -4.37 -4.33
C LEU A 127 16.84 -3.57 -3.46
N ARG A 128 15.77 -3.01 -4.04
CA ARG A 128 14.74 -2.29 -3.27
C ARG A 128 14.03 -3.19 -2.27
N ASN A 129 13.69 -4.41 -2.65
CA ASN A 129 13.07 -5.37 -1.73
C ASN A 129 14.05 -5.81 -0.63
N LEU A 130 15.32 -6.08 -0.97
CA LEU A 130 16.36 -6.45 -0.01
C LEU A 130 16.62 -5.32 1.01
N ALA A 131 16.82 -4.09 0.54
CA ALA A 131 17.00 -2.92 1.39
C ALA A 131 15.79 -2.69 2.31
N GLY A 132 14.58 -2.85 1.77
CA GLY A 132 13.34 -2.76 2.55
C GLY A 132 13.20 -3.85 3.62
N MET A 133 13.91 -4.98 3.54
CA MET A 133 13.92 -5.98 4.62
C MET A 133 14.82 -5.59 5.79
N VAL A 134 15.84 -4.76 5.55
CA VAL A 134 16.78 -4.29 6.58
C VAL A 134 16.26 -3.01 7.22
N SER A 135 15.71 -2.08 6.43
CA SER A 135 15.21 -0.78 6.87
C SER A 135 13.69 -0.79 7.12
N GLY A 136 13.21 -1.78 7.89
CA GLY A 136 11.79 -1.90 8.21
C GLY A 136 11.22 -0.67 8.95
N PRO A 137 9.89 -0.48 8.96
CA PRO A 137 9.23 0.56 9.76
C PRO A 137 9.59 0.45 11.25
N ASN A 138 9.56 1.58 11.95
CA ASN A 138 9.80 1.63 13.39
C ASN A 138 8.69 0.84 14.11
N PRO A 139 9.01 -0.17 14.94
CA PRO A 139 8.01 -0.94 15.66
C PRO A 139 7.31 -0.16 16.80
N HIS A 140 7.81 1.02 17.17
CA HIS A 140 7.25 1.82 18.27
C HIS A 140 6.25 2.89 17.81
N GLU A 141 6.22 3.20 16.51
CA GLU A 141 5.42 4.29 15.98
C GLU A 141 4.75 3.85 14.67
N PRO A 142 3.44 4.08 14.52
CA PRO A 142 2.75 3.77 13.27
C PRO A 142 3.31 4.62 12.13
N SER A 143 3.53 4.01 10.96
CA SER A 143 3.98 4.79 9.80
C SER A 143 2.89 5.71 9.26
N VAL A 144 3.31 6.80 8.61
CA VAL A 144 2.40 7.69 7.84
C VAL A 144 1.58 6.92 6.80
N ALA A 145 2.14 5.83 6.25
CA ALA A 145 1.42 5.00 5.31
C ALA A 145 0.28 4.22 5.99
N LEU A 146 0.47 3.76 7.23
CA LEU A 146 -0.60 3.13 8.00
C LEU A 146 -1.70 4.13 8.30
N HIS A 147 -1.32 5.33 8.75
CA HIS A 147 -2.25 6.43 8.97
C HIS A 147 -3.14 6.68 7.75
N ASN A 148 -2.54 6.84 6.57
CA ASN A 148 -3.29 7.08 5.34
C ASN A 148 -4.24 5.93 4.98
N ILE A 149 -3.81 4.67 5.15
CA ILE A 149 -4.64 3.51 4.84
C ILE A 149 -5.83 3.40 5.79
N VAL A 150 -5.60 3.57 7.09
CA VAL A 150 -6.66 3.54 8.12
C VAL A 150 -7.65 4.68 7.87
N SER A 151 -7.17 5.89 7.59
CA SER A 151 -8.02 7.05 7.25
C SER A 151 -8.92 6.75 6.04
N VAL A 152 -8.35 6.17 4.96
CA VAL A 152 -9.13 5.76 3.78
C VAL A 152 -10.16 4.70 4.12
N GLN A 153 -9.83 3.77 5.00
CA GLN A 153 -10.74 2.70 5.40
C GLN A 153 -11.90 3.24 6.23
N MET A 154 -11.63 4.08 7.23
CA MET A 154 -12.67 4.74 8.03
C MET A 154 -13.61 5.58 7.14
N ALA A 155 -13.05 6.37 6.22
CA ALA A 155 -13.86 7.16 5.28
C ALA A 155 -14.75 6.27 4.40
N ARG A 156 -14.24 5.10 3.99
CA ARG A 156 -15.03 4.13 3.22
C ARG A 156 -16.17 3.55 4.06
N GLU A 157 -15.91 3.18 5.31
CA GLU A 157 -16.90 2.61 6.21
C GLU A 157 -18.04 3.60 6.50
N LEU A 158 -17.71 4.87 6.76
CA LEU A 158 -18.70 5.94 6.94
C LEU A 158 -19.54 6.15 5.68
N TRP A 159 -18.89 6.25 4.52
CA TRP A 159 -19.61 6.39 3.24
C TRP A 159 -20.55 5.21 2.96
N GLN A 160 -20.13 3.99 3.30
CA GLN A 160 -20.98 2.81 3.15
C GLN A 160 -22.16 2.83 4.12
N ALA A 161 -21.96 3.26 5.36
CA ALA A 161 -23.03 3.39 6.35
C ALA A 161 -24.08 4.43 5.93
N GLU A 162 -23.65 5.59 5.42
CA GLU A 162 -24.55 6.62 4.88
C GLU A 162 -25.37 6.11 3.68
N GLN A 163 -24.73 5.39 2.75
CA GLN A 163 -25.45 4.81 1.61
C GLN A 163 -26.46 3.75 2.04
N GLN A 164 -26.13 2.92 3.03
CA GLN A 164 -27.06 1.92 3.55
C GLN A 164 -28.27 2.56 4.22
N ALA A 165 -28.08 3.62 5.00
CA ALA A 165 -29.18 4.38 5.59
C ALA A 165 -30.10 4.98 4.52
N GLN A 166 -29.52 5.60 3.48
CA GLN A 166 -30.30 6.17 2.37
C GLN A 166 -31.09 5.12 1.58
N ILE A 167 -30.55 3.90 1.41
CA ILE A 167 -31.25 2.80 0.73
C ILE A 167 -32.39 2.27 1.61
N GLN A 168 -32.22 2.21 2.92
CA GLN A 168 -33.26 1.75 3.85
C GLN A 168 -34.42 2.75 3.97
N ASP A 169 -34.14 4.05 3.87
CA ASP A 169 -35.15 5.12 3.90
C ASP A 169 -35.83 5.36 2.54
N ALA A 170 -35.39 4.67 1.48
CA ALA A 170 -36.01 4.78 0.16
C ALA A 170 -37.40 4.10 0.19
N PRO A 171 -38.49 4.81 -0.13
CA PRO A 171 -39.83 4.24 -0.09
C PRO A 171 -39.93 3.06 -1.07
N HIS A 172 -40.35 1.90 -0.55
CA HIS A 172 -40.67 0.73 -1.36
C HIS A 172 -41.92 1.06 -2.20
N GLY A 173 -41.70 1.47 -3.45
CA GLY A 173 -42.74 1.71 -4.46
C GLY A 173 -43.29 0.40 -5.04
#